data_AF-A0A389MF41-F1
#
_entry.id   AF-A0A389MF41-F1
#
_cell.length_a   1.000
_cell.length_b   1.000
_cell.length_c   1.000
_cell.angle_alpha   90.00
_cell.angle_beta   90.00
_cell.angle_gamma   90.00
#
_symmetry.space_group_name_H-M   'P 1'
#
loop_
_entity.id
_entity.type
_entity.pdbx_description
1 polymer ?
#
loop_
_entity_poly.entity_id
_entity_poly.type
_entity_poly.pdbx_seq_one_letter_code
_entity_poly.pdbx_strand_id
1 'polypeptide(L)'
;MTHLPAIEPRCFDEAIASKLLDGAESMPRILILYGSVRERSYSRFAAEEAGRLLTQMGAEVKIFNPSGLPLPDDAPDSHPKVLELRELVRWCDGMVWSSPERHGAMSSVMKAQKHG
;
A
#
# COMPACT_ATOMS: atom_id res chain seq x y z
N MET A 1 -3.24 -2.35 -20.91
CA MET A 1 -2.25 -1.27 -20.76
C MET A 1 -2.84 -0.22 -19.84
N THR A 2 -2.36 -0.15 -18.60
CA THR A 2 -2.75 0.88 -17.64
C THR A 2 -2.13 2.20 -18.12
N HIS A 3 -2.96 3.11 -18.62
CA HIS A 3 -2.52 4.40 -19.10
C HIS A 3 -2.16 5.30 -17.90
N LEU A 4 -0.89 5.72 -17.80
CA LEU A 4 -0.39 6.69 -16.82
C LEU A 4 -0.22 8.06 -17.48
N PRO A 5 -1.28 8.88 -17.62
CA PRO A 5 -1.25 10.12 -18.41
C PRO A 5 -0.29 11.18 -17.84
N ALA A 6 0.02 11.09 -16.56
CA ALA A 6 0.87 12.05 -15.85
C ALA A 6 2.37 11.71 -15.90
N ILE A 7 2.74 10.57 -16.50
CA ILE A 7 4.13 10.12 -16.59
C ILE A 7 4.71 10.47 -17.95
N GLU A 8 5.92 11.04 -17.96
CA GLU A 8 6.75 11.16 -19.16
C GLU A 8 7.47 9.83 -19.40
N PRO A 9 7.10 9.04 -20.42
CA PRO A 9 7.60 7.67 -20.58
C PRO A 9 9.12 7.60 -20.77
N ARG A 10 9.73 8.64 -21.37
CA ARG A 10 11.18 8.69 -21.59
C ARG A 10 12.00 8.74 -20.30
N CYS A 11 11.37 9.16 -19.21
CA CYS A 11 11.99 9.27 -17.89
C CYS A 11 11.55 8.15 -16.93
N PHE A 12 10.76 7.19 -17.40
CA PHE A 12 10.19 6.12 -16.58
C PHE A 12 10.87 4.79 -16.87
N ASP A 13 11.35 4.12 -15.83
CA ASP A 13 12.05 2.84 -15.94
C ASP A 13 11.13 1.67 -15.57
N GLU A 14 10.46 1.12 -16.58
CA GLU A 14 9.60 -0.07 -16.41
C GLU A 14 10.39 -1.34 -16.06
N ALA A 15 11.70 -1.35 -16.36
CA ALA A 15 12.57 -2.50 -16.14
C ALA A 15 13.29 -2.45 -14.78
N ILE A 16 12.98 -1.47 -13.92
CA ILE A 16 13.71 -1.25 -12.67
C ILE A 16 13.66 -2.46 -11.75
N ALA A 17 12.52 -3.14 -11.60
CA ALA A 17 12.44 -4.35 -10.78
C ALA A 17 13.36 -5.46 -11.32
N SER A 18 13.37 -5.68 -12.63
CA SER A 18 14.25 -6.68 -13.26
C SER A 18 15.73 -6.38 -13.03
N LYS A 19 16.12 -5.10 -13.14
CA LYS A 19 17.50 -4.64 -12.90
C LYS A 19 17.94 -4.82 -11.44
N LEU A 20 17.03 -4.62 -10.49
CA LEU A 20 17.32 -4.73 -9.05
C LEU A 20 17.37 -6.18 -8.56
N LEU A 21 16.68 -7.09 -9.24
CA LEU A 21 16.52 -8.47 -8.80
C LEU A 21 17.63 -9.41 -9.29
N ASP A 22 18.47 -9.00 -10.24
CA ASP A 22 19.67 -9.72 -10.72
C ASP A 22 19.49 -11.26 -10.86
N GLY A 23 18.32 -11.69 -11.36
CA GLY A 23 17.98 -13.11 -11.54
C GLY A 23 17.11 -13.76 -10.45
N ALA A 24 16.61 -13.01 -9.45
CA ALA A 24 15.64 -13.53 -8.49
C ALA A 24 14.32 -13.92 -9.17
N GLU A 25 13.77 -15.08 -8.81
CA GLU A 25 12.58 -15.67 -9.48
C GLU A 25 11.26 -14.93 -9.16
N SER A 26 11.21 -14.10 -8.11
CA SER A 26 9.97 -13.47 -7.65
C SER A 26 9.96 -11.95 -7.82
N MET A 27 8.85 -11.42 -8.35
CA MET A 27 8.59 -9.97 -8.41
C MET A 27 8.57 -9.35 -7.00
N PRO A 28 9.01 -8.09 -6.83
CA PRO A 28 8.94 -7.43 -5.53
C PRO A 28 7.48 -7.28 -5.09
N ARG A 29 7.14 -7.73 -3.89
CA ARG A 29 5.78 -7.67 -3.36
C ARG A 29 5.62 -6.42 -2.50
N ILE A 30 4.78 -5.49 -2.92
CA ILE A 30 4.56 -4.23 -2.21
C ILE A 30 3.15 -4.16 -1.64
N LEU A 31 3.05 -3.93 -0.33
CA LEU A 31 1.80 -3.65 0.35
C LEU A 31 1.58 -2.13 0.50
N ILE A 32 0.42 -1.64 0.08
CA ILE A 32 0.04 -0.23 0.24
C ILE A 32 -1.04 -0.08 1.30
N LEU A 33 -0.78 0.80 2.27
CA LEU A 33 -1.70 1.17 3.35
C LEU A 33 -2.13 2.63 3.17
N TYR A 34 -3.39 2.94 3.44
CA TYR A 34 -3.89 4.32 3.40
C TYR A 34 -4.65 4.73 4.68
N GLY A 35 -4.57 6.01 5.04
CA GLY A 35 -5.03 6.54 6.33
C GLY A 35 -6.43 7.16 6.33
N SER A 36 -7.29 6.89 5.34
CA SER A 36 -8.65 7.46 5.31
C SER A 36 -9.64 6.59 4.52
N VAL A 37 -10.75 6.26 5.18
CA VAL A 37 -11.89 5.47 4.64
C VAL A 37 -13.03 6.34 4.09
N ARG A 38 -12.83 7.66 3.99
CA ARG A 38 -13.84 8.57 3.43
C ARG A 38 -14.09 8.26 1.96
N GLU A 39 -15.31 8.50 1.51
CA GLU A 39 -15.71 8.30 0.11
C GLU A 39 -14.78 9.02 -0.88
N ARG A 40 -14.44 10.29 -0.58
CA ARG A 40 -13.42 11.07 -1.29
C ARG A 40 -12.16 11.19 -0.43
N SER A 41 -11.21 10.28 -0.64
CA SER A 41 -9.99 10.16 0.14
C SER A 41 -8.75 10.39 -0.74
N TYR A 42 -8.12 11.55 -0.62
CA TYR A 42 -6.92 11.88 -1.41
C TYR A 42 -5.73 10.97 -1.09
N SER A 43 -5.61 10.50 0.16
CA SER A 43 -4.60 9.51 0.52
C SER A 43 -4.86 8.16 -0.15
N ARG A 44 -6.13 7.75 -0.30
CA ARG A 44 -6.49 6.56 -1.08
C ARG A 44 -6.16 6.77 -2.57
N PHE A 45 -6.51 7.90 -3.16
CA PHE A 45 -6.18 8.17 -4.56
C PHE A 45 -4.66 8.19 -4.80
N ALA A 46 -3.89 8.81 -3.91
CA ALA A 46 -2.43 8.76 -3.99
C ALA A 46 -1.88 7.34 -3.82
N ALA A 47 -2.47 6.52 -2.94
CA ALA A 47 -2.11 5.12 -2.78
C ALA A 47 -2.42 4.28 -4.03
N GLU A 48 -3.56 4.53 -4.69
CA GLU A 48 -3.94 3.87 -5.94
C GLU A 48 -2.99 4.24 -7.09
N GLU A 49 -2.62 5.52 -7.24
CA GLU A 49 -1.65 5.94 -8.25
C GLU A 49 -0.26 5.36 -7.97
N ALA A 50 0.19 5.34 -6.71
CA ALA A 50 1.43 4.67 -6.32
C ALA A 50 1.40 3.18 -6.70
N GLY A 51 0.26 2.52 -6.51
CA GLY A 51 0.08 1.13 -6.92
C GLY A 51 0.20 0.93 -8.42
N ARG A 52 -0.37 1.82 -9.24
CA ARG A 52 -0.24 1.73 -10.71
C ARG A 52 1.21 1.91 -11.15
N LEU A 53 1.93 2.87 -10.57
CA LEU A 53 3.34 3.11 -10.85
C LEU A 53 4.19 1.88 -10.50
N LEU A 54 4.03 1.33 -9.30
CA LEU A 54 4.79 0.17 -8.84
C LEU A 54 4.51 -1.08 -9.68
N THR A 55 3.26 -1.32 -10.07
CA THR A 55 2.92 -2.41 -10.98
C THR A 55 3.60 -2.23 -12.34
N GLN A 56 3.63 -1.01 -12.88
CA GLN A 56 4.33 -0.73 -14.15
C GLN A 56 5.86 -0.79 -14.04
N MET A 57 6.41 -0.61 -12.83
CA MET A 57 7.82 -0.85 -12.51
C MET A 57 8.17 -2.34 -12.33
N GLY A 58 7.17 -3.24 -12.38
CA GLY A 58 7.36 -4.70 -12.28
C GLY A 58 7.14 -5.29 -10.87
N ALA A 59 6.49 -4.58 -9.96
CA ALA A 59 6.12 -5.09 -8.64
C ALA A 59 4.76 -5.81 -8.63
N GLU A 60 4.60 -6.82 -7.77
CA GLU A 60 3.28 -7.33 -7.37
C GLU A 60 2.73 -6.42 -6.26
N VAL A 61 1.59 -5.78 -6.48
CA VAL A 61 1.04 -4.78 -5.54
C VAL A 61 -0.27 -5.24 -4.94
N LYS A 62 -0.41 -5.12 -3.61
CA LYS A 62 -1.68 -5.27 -2.90
C LYS A 62 -1.99 -4.02 -2.08
N ILE A 63 -3.25 -3.61 -2.06
CA ILE A 63 -3.72 -2.45 -1.28
C ILE A 63 -4.67 -2.95 -0.20
N PHE A 64 -4.39 -2.65 1.06
CA PHE A 64 -5.27 -3.00 2.17
C PHE A 64 -6.38 -1.96 2.35
N ASN A 65 -7.63 -2.42 2.47
CA ASN A 65 -8.76 -1.57 2.86
C ASN A 65 -8.93 -1.60 4.38
N PRO A 66 -8.70 -0.49 5.11
CA PRO A 66 -8.79 -0.45 6.56
C PRO A 66 -10.22 -0.28 7.09
N SER A 67 -11.24 -0.25 6.22
CA SER A 67 -12.65 -0.24 6.65
C SER A 67 -12.95 -1.47 7.51
N GLY A 68 -13.53 -1.24 8.69
CA GLY A 68 -13.82 -2.30 9.66
C GLY A 68 -12.61 -2.84 10.43
N LEU A 69 -11.41 -2.24 10.29
CA LEU A 69 -10.30 -2.56 11.17
C LEU A 69 -10.58 -1.99 12.58
N PRO A 70 -10.52 -2.80 13.65
CA PRO A 70 -10.71 -2.33 15.01
C PRO A 70 -9.56 -1.42 15.45
N LEU A 71 -9.76 -0.67 16.52
CA LEU A 71 -8.64 0.00 17.19
C LEU A 71 -7.73 -1.07 17.85
N PRO A 72 -6.44 -0.74 18.10
CA PRO A 72 -5.60 -1.60 18.91
C PRO A 72 -6.28 -1.93 20.24
N ASP A 73 -6.22 -3.19 20.66
CA ASP A 73 -6.85 -3.75 21.88
C ASP A 73 -8.39 -3.75 21.93
N ASP A 74 -9.09 -3.21 20.93
CA ASP A 74 -10.57 -3.16 20.89
C ASP A 74 -11.22 -4.44 20.32
N ALA A 75 -10.43 -5.39 19.82
CA ALA A 75 -10.92 -6.68 19.34
C ALA A 75 -9.87 -7.79 19.50
N PRO A 76 -10.27 -9.07 19.52
CA PRO A 76 -9.33 -10.18 19.53
C PRO A 76 -8.44 -10.18 18.28
N ASP A 77 -7.22 -10.68 18.43
CA ASP A 77 -6.26 -10.92 17.33
C ASP A 77 -6.80 -11.82 16.20
N SER A 78 -7.86 -12.58 16.47
CA SER A 78 -8.58 -13.39 15.49
C SER A 78 -9.57 -12.60 14.64
N HIS A 79 -9.67 -11.27 14.82
CA HIS A 79 -10.56 -10.43 14.02
C HIS A 79 -10.17 -10.52 12.52
N PRO A 80 -11.13 -10.74 11.59
CA PRO A 80 -10.81 -11.01 10.18
C PRO A 80 -9.91 -9.96 9.52
N LYS A 81 -10.14 -8.67 9.79
CA LYS A 81 -9.30 -7.57 9.26
C LYS A 81 -7.90 -7.52 9.86
N VAL A 82 -7.72 -7.98 11.10
CA VAL A 82 -6.41 -8.06 11.75
C VAL A 82 -5.62 -9.22 11.12
N LEU A 83 -6.27 -10.37 10.93
CA LEU A 83 -5.66 -11.51 10.25
C LEU A 83 -5.27 -11.19 8.81
N GLU A 84 -6.17 -10.56 8.03
CA GLU A 84 -5.90 -10.12 6.66
C GLU A 84 -4.69 -9.17 6.60
N LEU A 85 -4.64 -8.18 7.50
CA LEU A 85 -3.51 -7.25 7.55
C LEU A 85 -2.20 -7.99 7.87
N ARG A 86 -2.20 -8.88 8.87
CA ARG A 86 -1.01 -9.68 9.25
C ARG A 86 -0.54 -10.58 8.13
N GLU A 87 -1.47 -11.20 7.39
CA GLU A 87 -1.15 -12.03 6.22
C GLU A 87 -0.51 -11.19 5.11
N LEU A 88 -1.04 -10.00 4.83
CA LEU A 88 -0.48 -9.08 3.84
C LEU A 88 0.91 -8.58 4.26
N VAL A 89 1.11 -8.27 5.54
CA VAL A 89 2.41 -7.87 6.10
C VAL A 89 3.45 -8.98 5.95
N ARG A 90 3.07 -10.24 6.17
CA ARG A 90 3.96 -11.41 5.97
C ARG A 90 4.23 -11.69 4.49
N TRP A 91 3.29 -11.34 3.62
CA TRP A 91 3.42 -11.55 2.18
C TRP A 91 4.33 -10.51 1.50
N CYS A 92 4.39 -9.26 1.97
CA CYS A 92 5.13 -8.21 1.26
C CYS A 92 6.63 -8.17 1.60
N ASP A 93 7.42 -7.72 0.63
CA ASP A 93 8.85 -7.42 0.77
C ASP A 93 9.09 -5.93 1.12
N GLY A 94 8.08 -5.08 0.91
CA GLY A 94 8.11 -3.65 1.25
C GLY A 94 6.72 -3.04 1.39
N MET A 95 6.66 -1.84 2.00
CA MET A 95 5.40 -1.14 2.24
C MET A 95 5.43 0.32 1.82
N VAL A 96 4.28 0.82 1.36
CA VAL A 96 4.02 2.25 1.13
C VAL A 96 2.87 2.70 2.01
N TRP A 97 3.09 3.75 2.80
CA TRP A 97 2.10 4.28 3.74
C TRP A 97 1.65 5.68 3.29
N SER A 98 0.39 5.80 2.87
CA SER A 98 -0.23 7.06 2.47
C SER A 98 -1.19 7.56 3.55
N SER A 99 -0.72 8.45 4.44
CA SER A 99 -1.58 9.07 5.46
C SER A 99 -1.92 10.51 5.06
N PRO A 100 -3.18 10.95 5.19
CA PRO A 100 -3.44 12.37 5.26
C PRO A 100 -2.82 12.93 6.54
N GLU A 101 -2.46 14.21 6.52
CA GLU A 101 -2.12 14.94 7.74
C GLU A 101 -3.42 15.36 8.44
N ARG A 102 -3.54 15.06 9.73
CA ARG A 102 -4.66 15.51 10.55
C ARG A 102 -4.11 16.16 11.82
N HIS A 103 -4.30 17.47 11.97
CA HIS A 103 -3.76 18.27 13.08
C HIS A 103 -2.23 18.15 13.24
N GLY A 104 -1.47 18.14 12.13
CA GLY A 104 0.00 18.03 12.18
C GLY A 104 0.54 16.63 12.47
N ALA A 105 -0.31 15.59 12.49
CA ALA A 105 0.09 14.23 12.82
C ALA A 105 -0.52 13.18 11.87
N MET A 106 0.10 11.99 11.88
CA MET A 106 -0.39 10.79 11.22
C MET A 106 -1.81 10.44 11.69
N SER A 107 -2.68 10.08 10.75
CA SER A 107 -4.09 9.76 11.01
C SER A 107 -4.24 8.56 11.96
N SER A 108 -5.34 8.54 12.72
CA SER A 108 -5.68 7.43 13.62
C SER A 108 -5.85 6.10 12.86
N VAL A 109 -6.39 6.14 11.65
CA VAL A 109 -6.53 4.97 10.76
C VAL A 109 -5.16 4.38 10.40
N MET A 110 -4.15 5.22 10.16
CA MET A 110 -2.79 4.74 9.91
C MET A 110 -2.13 4.20 11.19
N LYS A 111 -2.34 4.85 12.35
CA LYS A 111 -1.82 4.35 13.63
C LYS A 111 -2.38 2.99 14.02
N ALA A 112 -3.66 2.72 13.76
CA ALA A 112 -4.26 1.40 13.99
C ALA A 112 -3.59 0.32 13.14
N GLN A 113 -3.27 0.63 11.88
CA GLN A 113 -2.56 -0.29 10.98
C GLN A 113 -1.09 -0.54 11.37
N LYS A 114 -0.45 0.37 12.11
CA LYS A 114 0.94 0.17 12.60
C LYS A 114 1.05 -0.90 13.70
N HIS A 115 -0.01 -1.12 14.47
CA HIS A 115 0.02 -2.00 15.65
C HIS A 115 -0.79 -3.29 15.45
N GLY A 116 -1.39 -3.48 14.27
CA GLY A 116 -2.18 -4.66 13.91
C GLY A 116 -1.35 -5.86 13.50
#